data_AF-A0A972BQB9-F1
#
_entry.id   AF-A0A972BQB9-F1
#
_cell.length_a   1.000
_cell.length_b   1.000
_cell.length_c   1.000
_cell.angle_alpha   90.00
_cell.angle_beta   90.00
_cell.angle_gamma   90.00
#
_symmetry.space_group_name_H-M   'P 1'
#
loop_
_entity.id
_entity.type
_entity.pdbx_description
1 polymer ?
#
loop_
_entity_poly.entity_id
_entity_poly.type
_entity_poly.pdbx_seq_one_letter_code
_entity_poly.pdbx_strand_id
1 'polypeptide(L)'
;MNGVNENFAHYITRKGLDLKLPLVADYYGAMINISFQRVDTATGVVKLYAPVFTGVRYRYAKTVTNYVEAFKTRIKDAALSSEQIIFSCNCVLNYLELESKNAIPFIGPITFGEIAYQLLNQTLVYLTIHDV
;
A
#
# COMPACT_ATOMS: atom_id res chain seq x y z
N MET A 1 15.39 -10.69 10.18
CA MET A 1 14.05 -11.29 9.91
C MET A 1 13.55 -12.06 11.13
N ASN A 2 12.42 -11.66 11.72
CA ASN A 2 11.77 -12.36 12.85
C ASN A 2 12.72 -12.74 14.00
N GLY A 3 13.55 -11.79 14.44
CA GLY A 3 14.54 -12.01 15.52
C GLY A 3 15.87 -12.63 15.06
N VAL A 4 15.97 -13.12 13.83
CA VAL A 4 17.23 -13.65 13.26
C VAL A 4 17.90 -12.59 12.41
N ASN A 5 19.21 -12.37 12.57
CA ASN A 5 19.98 -11.53 11.66
C ASN A 5 20.19 -12.27 10.33
N GLU A 6 19.48 -11.84 9.27
CA GLU A 6 19.47 -12.49 7.96
C GLU A 6 19.26 -11.42 6.88
N ASN A 7 19.94 -11.56 5.74
CA ASN A 7 19.73 -10.70 4.58
C ASN A 7 18.29 -10.86 4.03
N PHE A 8 17.62 -9.73 3.80
CA PHE A 8 16.21 -9.75 3.44
C PHE A 8 15.94 -10.29 2.03
N ALA A 9 16.82 -10.04 1.04
CA ALA A 9 16.65 -10.57 -0.31
C ALA A 9 16.69 -12.11 -0.32
N HIS A 10 17.65 -12.71 0.41
CA HIS A 10 17.73 -14.16 0.56
C HIS A 10 16.50 -14.73 1.28
N TYR A 11 16.02 -14.06 2.33
CA TYR A 11 14.81 -14.48 3.05
C TYR A 11 13.58 -14.50 2.13
N ILE A 12 13.36 -13.43 1.37
CA ILE A 12 12.23 -13.29 0.43
C ILE A 12 12.24 -14.45 -0.56
N THR A 13 13.36 -14.69 -1.22
CA THR A 13 13.47 -15.73 -2.26
C THR A 13 13.34 -17.13 -1.67
N ARG A 14 14.00 -17.42 -0.54
CA ARG A 14 13.90 -18.71 0.13
C ARG A 14 12.49 -19.03 0.60
N LYS A 15 11.73 -18.02 1.03
CA LYS A 15 10.34 -18.17 1.46
C LYS A 15 9.33 -18.09 0.32
N GLY A 16 9.76 -17.76 -0.90
CA GLY A 16 8.88 -17.62 -2.06
C GLY A 16 7.81 -16.54 -1.85
N LEU A 17 8.17 -15.40 -1.24
CA LEU A 17 7.19 -14.33 -1.01
C LEU A 17 6.76 -13.71 -2.35
N ASP A 18 5.46 -13.43 -2.46
CA ASP A 18 4.86 -12.72 -3.57
C ASP A 18 5.17 -11.22 -3.48
N LEU A 19 5.95 -10.72 -4.42
CA LEU A 19 6.38 -9.31 -4.44
C LEU A 19 5.25 -8.33 -4.74
N LYS A 20 4.06 -8.80 -5.13
CA LYS A 20 2.85 -7.96 -5.26
C LYS A 20 2.29 -7.53 -3.91
N LEU A 21 2.56 -8.31 -2.86
CA LEU A 21 2.13 -7.99 -1.51
C LEU A 21 3.16 -7.07 -0.85
N PRO A 22 2.74 -5.92 -0.30
CA PRO A 22 3.67 -4.93 0.22
C PRO A 22 4.18 -5.34 1.60
N LEU A 23 5.23 -4.66 2.04
CA LEU A 23 5.49 -4.51 3.46
C LEU A 23 4.50 -3.52 4.06
N VAL A 24 4.13 -3.72 5.31
CA VAL A 24 3.26 -2.80 6.06
C VAL A 24 3.87 -2.52 7.42
N ALA A 25 3.84 -1.27 7.83
CA ALA A 25 4.30 -0.83 9.14
C ALA A 25 3.32 0.18 9.74
N ASP A 26 3.30 0.22 11.08
CA ASP A 26 2.54 1.20 11.84
C ASP A 26 3.39 2.46 12.03
N TYR A 27 2.91 3.57 11.47
CA TYR A 27 3.47 4.91 11.61
C TYR A 27 2.49 5.72 12.45
N TYR A 28 2.72 5.76 13.77
CA TYR A 28 1.91 6.54 14.72
C TYR A 28 0.40 6.26 14.66
N GLY A 29 0.02 4.99 14.51
CA GLY A 29 -1.37 4.53 14.39
C GLY A 29 -1.87 4.34 12.96
N ALA A 30 -1.11 4.80 11.95
CA ALA A 30 -1.45 4.62 10.55
C ALA A 30 -0.70 3.43 9.93
N MET A 31 -1.42 2.52 9.27
CA MET A 31 -0.81 1.38 8.58
C MET A 31 -0.35 1.79 7.19
N ILE A 32 0.97 1.93 7.01
CA ILE A 32 1.62 2.41 5.80
C ILE A 32 2.21 1.24 5.02
N ASN A 33 1.89 1.16 3.73
CA ASN A 33 2.40 0.12 2.84
C ASN A 33 3.63 0.60 2.05
N ILE A 34 4.57 -0.32 1.79
CA ILE A 34 5.75 -0.12 0.98
C ILE A 34 5.89 -1.30 0.01
N SER A 35 5.74 -1.01 -1.28
CA SER A 35 5.76 -2.03 -2.33
C SER A 35 7.17 -2.32 -2.84
N PHE A 36 7.38 -3.54 -3.31
CA PHE A 36 8.64 -3.98 -3.90
C PHE A 36 8.79 -3.46 -5.34
N GLN A 37 9.97 -2.93 -5.68
CA GLN A 37 10.37 -2.71 -7.07
C GLN A 37 11.11 -3.94 -7.61
N ARG A 38 12.09 -4.44 -6.86
CA ARG A 38 12.95 -5.54 -7.28
C ARG A 38 13.63 -6.22 -6.09
N VAL A 39 13.86 -7.52 -6.21
CA VAL A 39 14.73 -8.29 -5.30
C VAL A 39 15.89 -8.84 -6.12
N ASP A 40 17.11 -8.59 -5.67
CA ASP A 40 18.34 -9.03 -6.31
C ASP A 40 19.10 -9.94 -5.32
N THR A 41 18.99 -11.25 -5.54
CA THR A 41 19.56 -12.24 -4.63
C THR A 41 21.07 -12.36 -4.77
N ALA A 42 21.63 -12.07 -5.94
CA ALA A 42 23.07 -12.15 -6.17
C ALA A 42 23.81 -11.07 -5.36
N THR A 43 23.23 -9.87 -5.29
CA THR A 43 23.79 -8.74 -4.53
C THR A 43 23.22 -8.60 -3.12
N GLY A 44 22.16 -9.35 -2.79
CA GLY A 44 21.47 -9.25 -1.50
C GLY A 44 20.65 -7.97 -1.33
N VAL A 45 20.32 -7.27 -2.41
CA VAL A 45 19.66 -5.95 -2.38
C VAL A 45 18.16 -6.07 -2.67
N VAL A 46 17.35 -5.39 -1.85
CA VAL A 46 15.91 -5.20 -2.09
C VAL A 46 15.66 -3.73 -2.41
N LYS A 47 15.09 -3.46 -3.59
CA LYS A 47 14.62 -2.13 -3.97
C LYS A 47 13.13 -2.01 -3.71
N LEU A 48 12.74 -0.94 -3.03
CA LEU A 48 11.37 -0.62 -2.65
C LEU A 48 10.95 0.69 -3.31
N TYR A 49 9.64 0.88 -3.54
CA TYR A 49 9.13 2.13 -4.12
C TYR A 49 9.29 3.31 -3.17
N ALA A 50 9.31 3.05 -1.87
CA ALA A 50 9.43 4.06 -0.83
C ALA A 50 10.59 3.68 0.13
N PRO A 51 11.26 4.67 0.77
CA PRO A 51 12.30 4.40 1.76
C PRO A 51 11.83 3.57 2.97
N VAL A 52 12.76 2.97 3.69
CA VAL A 52 12.50 2.31 4.98
C VAL A 52 13.33 2.95 6.07
N PHE A 53 12.83 2.93 7.30
CA PHE A 53 13.48 3.60 8.42
C PHE A 53 13.95 2.61 9.48
N THR A 54 15.13 2.87 10.02
CA THR A 54 15.66 2.14 11.18
C THR A 54 14.73 2.30 12.38
N GLY A 55 14.49 1.21 13.10
CA GLY A 55 13.61 1.21 14.27
C GLY A 55 12.13 0.98 13.96
N VAL A 56 11.72 1.07 12.69
CA VAL A 56 10.35 0.74 12.26
C VAL A 56 10.21 -0.75 11.99
N ARG A 57 9.15 -1.35 12.53
CA ARG A 57 8.87 -2.79 12.35
C ARG A 57 7.94 -3.01 11.16
N TYR A 58 8.51 -3.50 10.07
CA TYR A 58 7.79 -3.89 8.87
C TYR A 58 7.33 -5.34 8.92
N ARG A 59 6.11 -5.60 8.44
CA ARG A 59 5.50 -6.92 8.33
C ARG A 59 5.10 -7.16 6.88
N TYR A 60 5.36 -8.34 6.36
CA TYR A 60 4.88 -8.73 5.04
C TYR A 60 3.35 -8.90 5.06
N ALA A 61 2.66 -8.32 4.09
CA ALA A 61 1.20 -8.36 4.03
C ALA A 61 0.68 -9.78 3.78
N LYS A 62 -0.52 -10.06 4.29
CA LYS A 62 -1.26 -11.28 3.94
C LYS A 62 -2.03 -11.03 2.65
N THR A 63 -2.22 -12.09 1.86
CA THR A 63 -3.08 -12.06 0.68
C THR A 63 -4.50 -11.64 1.04
N VAL A 64 -5.10 -10.81 0.20
CA VAL A 64 -6.53 -10.47 0.25
C VAL A 64 -7.22 -11.14 -0.93
N THR A 65 -7.94 -12.24 -0.69
CA THR A 65 -8.49 -13.13 -1.73
C THR A 65 -9.30 -12.41 -2.80
N ASN A 66 -10.12 -11.43 -2.40
CA ASN A 66 -10.86 -10.59 -3.33
C ASN A 66 -10.65 -9.12 -2.97
N TYR A 67 -9.45 -8.63 -3.29
CA TYR A 67 -9.03 -7.26 -2.97
C TYR A 67 -10.05 -6.21 -3.42
N VAL A 68 -10.58 -6.35 -4.64
CA VAL A 68 -11.55 -5.40 -5.21
C VAL A 68 -12.84 -5.34 -4.39
N GLU A 69 -13.44 -6.47 -4.06
CA GLU A 69 -14.65 -6.47 -3.23
C GLU A 69 -14.36 -6.03 -1.80
N ALA A 70 -13.23 -6.45 -1.21
CA ALA A 70 -12.81 -5.97 0.11
C ALA A 70 -12.64 -4.44 0.13
N PHE A 71 -12.07 -3.87 -0.93
CA PHE A 71 -11.87 -2.44 -1.08
C PHE A 71 -13.21 -1.69 -1.22
N LYS A 72 -14.13 -2.19 -2.05
CA LYS A 72 -15.49 -1.62 -2.17
C LYS A 72 -16.24 -1.66 -0.83
N THR A 73 -16.12 -2.74 -0.07
CA THR A 73 -16.72 -2.83 1.27
C THR A 73 -16.15 -1.76 2.20
N ARG A 74 -14.84 -1.54 2.21
CA ARG A 74 -14.23 -0.47 3.03
C ARG A 74 -14.68 0.93 2.64
N ILE A 75 -14.92 1.18 1.35
CA ILE A 75 -15.49 2.45 0.89
C ILE A 75 -16.91 2.65 1.44
N LYS A 76 -17.74 1.61 1.38
CA LYS A 76 -19.10 1.64 1.93
C LYS A 76 -19.10 1.84 3.45
N ASP A 77 -18.25 1.12 4.16
CA ASP A 77 -18.13 1.20 5.63
C ASP A 77 -17.70 2.60 6.09
N ALA A 78 -16.89 3.30 5.30
CA ALA A 78 -16.50 4.68 5.55
C ALA A 78 -17.62 5.70 5.25
N ALA A 79 -18.83 5.24 4.90
CA ALA A 79 -19.99 6.06 4.53
C ALA A 79 -19.68 7.10 3.44
N LEU A 80 -18.74 6.80 2.56
CA LEU A 80 -18.27 7.73 1.54
C LEU A 80 -19.31 7.85 0.44
N SER A 81 -20.08 8.93 0.47
CA SER A 81 -20.84 9.38 -0.69
C SER A 81 -19.93 10.22 -1.60
N SER A 82 -20.09 10.06 -2.92
CA SER A 82 -19.35 10.87 -3.89
C SER A 82 -19.61 12.37 -3.76
N GLU A 83 -20.73 12.75 -3.16
CA GLU A 83 -21.16 14.13 -2.96
C GLU A 83 -20.38 14.85 -1.84
N GLN A 84 -19.86 14.10 -0.86
CA GLN A 84 -19.11 14.65 0.27
C GLN A 84 -17.59 14.71 0.03
N ILE A 85 -17.11 13.99 -0.98
CA ILE A 85 -15.69 13.93 -1.31
C ILE A 85 -15.34 15.07 -2.23
N ILE A 86 -14.57 16.04 -1.72
CA ILE A 86 -14.13 17.19 -2.50
C ILE A 86 -12.81 16.94 -3.24
N PHE A 87 -12.05 15.93 -2.82
CA PHE A 87 -10.81 15.50 -3.47
C PHE A 87 -10.56 14.02 -3.22
N SER A 88 -10.03 13.32 -4.23
CA SER A 88 -9.51 11.97 -4.10
C SER A 88 -8.23 11.80 -4.90
N CYS A 89 -7.33 10.93 -4.45
CA CYS A 89 -6.11 10.57 -5.15
C CYS A 89 -5.81 9.11 -4.93
N ASN A 90 -5.52 8.39 -6.01
CA ASN A 90 -5.19 6.98 -5.98
C ASN A 90 -3.69 6.79 -6.24
N CYS A 91 -3.02 5.97 -5.43
CA CYS A 91 -1.66 5.57 -5.72
C CYS A 91 -1.64 4.66 -6.96
N VAL A 92 -0.65 4.85 -7.84
CA VAL A 92 -0.61 4.14 -9.13
C VAL A 92 -0.70 2.61 -9.01
N LEU A 93 -0.04 1.98 -8.02
CA LEU A 93 -0.12 0.52 -7.89
C LEU A 93 -1.48 0.06 -7.36
N ASN A 94 -2.16 0.86 -6.53
CA ASN A 94 -3.54 0.55 -6.15
C ASN A 94 -4.49 0.69 -7.36
N TYR A 95 -4.31 1.73 -8.16
CA TYR A 95 -5.08 1.92 -9.38
C TYR A 95 -4.95 0.73 -10.34
N LEU A 96 -3.74 0.27 -10.62
CA LEU A 96 -3.52 -0.86 -11.54
C LEU A 96 -4.22 -2.15 -11.10
N GLU A 97 -4.33 -2.39 -9.79
CA GLU A 97 -5.07 -3.54 -9.24
C GLU A 97 -6.60 -3.37 -9.40
N LEU A 98 -7.11 -2.13 -9.40
CA LEU A 98 -8.54 -1.80 -9.44
C LEU A 98 -9.09 -1.50 -10.85
N GLU A 99 -8.27 -0.92 -11.74
CA GLU A 99 -8.63 -0.51 -13.11
C GLU A 99 -9.11 -1.70 -13.93
N SER A 100 -8.41 -2.84 -13.81
CA SER A 100 -8.74 -4.08 -14.51
C SER A 100 -10.19 -4.55 -14.29
N LYS A 101 -10.90 -4.00 -13.31
CA LYS A 101 -12.27 -4.40 -12.93
C LYS A 101 -13.27 -3.24 -12.91
N ASN A 102 -12.94 -2.07 -13.47
CA ASN A 102 -13.80 -0.86 -13.45
C ASN A 102 -14.37 -0.54 -12.06
N ALA A 103 -13.58 -0.78 -11.01
CA ALA A 103 -14.07 -0.86 -9.64
C ALA A 103 -13.83 0.40 -8.81
N ILE A 104 -13.48 1.52 -9.45
CA ILE A 104 -13.07 2.74 -8.78
C ILE A 104 -14.26 3.72 -8.78
N PRO A 105 -14.88 4.00 -7.63
CA PRO A 105 -16.02 4.91 -7.55
C PRO A 105 -15.60 6.39 -7.46
N PHE A 106 -14.31 6.69 -7.54
CA PHE A 106 -13.76 8.03 -7.36
C PHE A 106 -13.00 8.52 -8.58
N ILE A 107 -13.25 9.77 -8.95
CA ILE A 107 -12.57 10.48 -10.02
C ILE A 107 -11.53 11.39 -9.38
N GLY A 108 -10.26 11.23 -9.74
CA GLY A 108 -9.15 11.97 -9.16
C GLY A 108 -7.81 11.56 -9.77
N PRO A 109 -6.72 12.32 -9.52
CA PRO A 109 -5.39 11.98 -10.03
C PRO A 109 -4.94 10.59 -9.58
N ILE A 110 -4.19 9.95 -10.47
CA ILE A 110 -3.51 8.68 -10.24
C ILE A 110 -2.03 8.96 -10.35
N THR A 111 -1.29 8.85 -9.24
CA THR A 111 0.13 9.22 -9.23
C THR A 111 0.91 8.44 -8.18
N PHE A 112 2.23 8.52 -8.26
CA PHE A 112 3.08 8.43 -7.08
C PHE A 112 2.82 9.68 -6.23
N GLY A 113 2.43 9.50 -4.98
CA GLY A 113 2.10 10.61 -4.10
C GLY A 113 2.64 10.36 -2.72
N GLU A 114 3.39 11.32 -2.20
CA GLU A 114 3.61 11.42 -0.76
C GLU A 114 2.37 12.05 -0.15
N ILE A 115 1.76 11.36 0.80
CA ILE A 115 0.59 11.89 1.52
C ILE A 115 0.80 11.67 3.01
N ALA A 116 0.87 12.77 3.76
CA ALA A 116 1.09 12.85 5.20
C ALA A 116 2.42 12.26 5.72
N TYR A 117 2.67 10.97 5.51
CA TYR A 117 3.79 10.23 6.13
C TYR A 117 4.95 10.00 5.16
N GLN A 118 4.68 9.42 3.98
CA GLN A 118 5.69 8.99 3.00
C GLN A 118 5.02 8.71 1.65
N LEU A 119 5.81 8.33 0.64
CA LEU A 119 5.29 7.78 -0.61
C LEU A 119 4.46 6.51 -0.35
N LEU A 120 3.16 6.63 -0.57
CA LEU A 120 2.21 5.51 -0.50
C LEU A 120 2.15 4.83 -1.86
N ASN A 121 2.07 3.50 -1.87
CA ASN A 121 2.13 2.73 -3.12
C ASN A 121 0.79 2.10 -3.48
N GLN A 122 0.09 1.56 -2.49
CA GLN A 122 -1.20 0.88 -2.64
C GLN A 122 -2.26 1.50 -1.72
N THR A 123 -2.64 2.76 -1.99
CA THR A 123 -3.60 3.50 -1.15
C THR A 123 -4.52 4.38 -1.99
N LEU A 124 -5.72 4.62 -1.47
CA LEU A 124 -6.60 5.70 -1.88
C LEU A 124 -6.69 6.69 -0.73
N VAL A 125 -6.50 7.97 -1.02
CA VAL A 125 -6.78 9.06 -0.09
C VAL A 125 -7.94 9.87 -0.62
N TYR A 126 -8.79 10.34 0.30
CA TYR A 126 -9.89 11.24 0.00
C TYR A 126 -9.96 12.34 1.07
N LEU A 127 -10.63 13.44 0.74
CA LEU A 127 -10.90 14.56 1.63
C LEU A 127 -12.41 14.84 1.64
N THR A 128 -12.97 14.94 2.85
CA THR A 128 -14.31 15.44 3.12
C THR A 128 -14.22 16.68 3.98
N ILE A 129 -15.21 17.57 3.87
CA ILE A 129 -15.39 18.72 4.78
C ILE A 129 -16.72 18.52 5.51
N HIS A 130 -16.69 18.69 6.83
CA HIS A 130 -17.87 18.62 7.68
C HIS A 130 -18.00 19.95 8.42
N ASP A 131 -19.22 20.48 8.48
CA ASP A 131 -19.53 21.60 9.39
C ASP A 131 -19.38 21.13 10.84
N VAL A 132 -18.92 22.03 11.71
CA VAL A 132 -18.71 21.79 13.16
C VAL A 132 -19.96 22.15 13.94
#